data_AF-A0A226DWE3-F1
#
_entry.id   AF-A0A226DWE3-F1
#
_cell.length_a   1.000
_cell.length_b   1.000
_cell.length_c   1.000
_cell.angle_alpha   90.00
_cell.angle_beta   90.00
_cell.angle_gamma   90.00
#
_symmetry.space_group_name_H-M   'P 1'
#
loop_
_entity.id
_entity.type
_entity.pdbx_description
1 polymer ?
#
loop_
_entity_poly.entity_id
_entity_poly.type
_entity_poly.pdbx_seq_one_letter_code
_entity_poly.pdbx_strand_id
1 'polypeptide(L)'
;MTSSSPQIAEFFGVILAYTEIIEKFGKFPLHWDQKNLVFRLDWRFRPYFKFWVKIVTSFVVLVIPAYSIVLRFLVNKLYFMGTLEDGVPLPVVTLSILTTALVAYSVVTSIPIIVLDEGFITGEINHAFKMFGNLRECLTKEENGHQISADINKVATVVAQFYVMAPFIFTFLCVSYDLDPLYYFFNWTALPLPPGGVLFSYELSCF
;
A
#
# COMPACT_ATOMS: atom_id res chain seq x y z
N MET A 1 -6.28 -33.85 1.09
CA MET A 1 -5.18 -33.14 1.78
C MET A 1 -3.92 -33.98 1.61
N THR A 2 -3.16 -33.76 0.55
CA THR A 2 -1.87 -34.41 0.33
C THR A 2 -0.84 -33.70 1.21
N SER A 3 -0.11 -34.45 2.04
CA SER A 3 0.88 -33.89 2.97
C SER A 3 2.00 -33.20 2.19
N SER A 4 1.90 -31.88 2.07
CA SER A 4 3.06 -31.05 1.79
C SER A 4 4.13 -31.38 2.84
N SER A 5 5.34 -31.75 2.38
CA SER A 5 6.47 -32.04 3.26
C SER A 5 6.56 -30.97 4.37
N PRO A 6 6.74 -31.35 5.65
CA PRO A 6 6.80 -30.42 6.78
C PRO A 6 7.83 -29.29 6.58
N GLN A 7 8.84 -29.51 5.76
CA GLN A 7 9.88 -28.52 5.44
C GLN A 7 9.44 -27.46 4.42
N ILE A 8 8.50 -27.79 3.51
CA ILE A 8 7.86 -26.78 2.63
C ILE A 8 7.01 -25.84 3.49
N ALA A 9 6.32 -26.39 4.49
CA ALA A 9 5.57 -25.62 5.47
C ALA A 9 6.48 -24.80 6.41
N GLU A 10 7.75 -25.16 6.60
CA GLU A 10 8.69 -24.31 7.35
C GLU A 10 9.17 -23.13 6.51
N PHE A 11 9.61 -23.38 5.27
CA PHE A 11 10.21 -22.34 4.44
C PHE A 11 9.18 -21.39 3.81
N PHE A 12 8.08 -21.94 3.29
CA PHE A 12 6.97 -21.16 2.75
C PHE A 12 5.87 -20.93 3.79
N GLY A 13 6.04 -21.41 5.03
CA GLY A 13 5.06 -21.26 6.10
C GLY A 13 4.65 -19.83 6.34
N VAL A 14 5.60 -18.89 6.27
CA VAL A 14 5.32 -17.47 6.43
C VAL A 14 4.44 -16.96 5.29
N ILE A 15 4.73 -17.36 4.06
CA ILE A 15 3.98 -16.94 2.87
C ILE A 15 2.60 -17.62 2.82
N LEU A 16 2.50 -18.89 3.23
CA LEU A 16 1.26 -19.65 3.39
C LEU A 16 0.41 -19.08 4.53
N ALA A 17 1.02 -18.73 5.65
CA ALA A 17 0.34 -18.05 6.76
C ALA A 17 -0.14 -16.67 6.33
N TYR A 18 0.67 -15.92 5.57
CA TYR A 18 0.27 -14.62 5.05
C TYR A 18 -0.90 -14.73 4.08
N THR A 19 -0.90 -15.73 3.20
CA THR A 19 -2.04 -16.01 2.32
C THR A 19 -3.28 -16.42 3.10
N GLU A 20 -3.14 -17.28 4.11
CA GLU A 20 -4.26 -17.69 4.96
C GLU A 20 -4.84 -16.49 5.72
N ILE A 21 -3.97 -15.61 6.25
CA ILE A 21 -4.40 -14.37 6.92
C ILE A 21 -5.12 -13.48 5.92
N ILE A 22 -4.56 -13.23 4.74
CA ILE A 22 -5.19 -12.41 3.69
C ILE A 22 -6.54 -12.99 3.28
N GLU A 23 -6.63 -14.31 3.06
CA GLU A 23 -7.87 -14.99 2.69
C GLU A 23 -8.95 -14.84 3.78
N LYS A 24 -8.56 -14.82 5.06
CA LYS A 24 -9.48 -14.53 6.19
C LYS A 24 -9.98 -13.08 6.19
N PHE A 25 -9.17 -12.13 5.73
CA PHE A 25 -9.57 -10.72 5.60
C PHE A 25 -10.45 -10.43 4.38
N GLY A 26 -10.60 -11.40 3.48
CA GLY A 26 -11.55 -11.37 2.38
C GLY A 26 -10.99 -12.02 1.12
N LYS A 27 -11.82 -12.07 0.08
CA LYS A 27 -11.38 -12.47 -1.25
C LYS A 27 -10.34 -11.45 -1.73
N PHE A 28 -9.09 -11.89 -1.80
CA PHE A 28 -7.96 -11.14 -2.38
C PHE A 28 -7.63 -11.73 -3.75
N PRO A 29 -7.30 -10.91 -4.77
CA PRO A 29 -7.02 -11.41 -6.11
C PRO A 29 -5.78 -12.32 -6.16
N LEU A 30 -4.81 -12.11 -5.27
CA LEU A 30 -3.65 -12.99 -5.17
C LEU A 30 -4.01 -14.24 -4.34
N HIS A 31 -3.97 -15.40 -4.97
CA HIS A 31 -4.24 -16.67 -4.30
C HIS A 31 -3.10 -17.65 -4.55
N TRP A 32 -2.88 -18.55 -3.58
CA TRP A 32 -1.89 -19.61 -3.70
C TRP A 32 -2.48 -20.80 -4.46
N ASP A 33 -1.97 -21.07 -5.66
CA ASP A 33 -2.37 -22.25 -6.42
C ASP A 33 -1.64 -23.49 -5.89
N GLN A 34 -2.32 -24.25 -5.02
CA GLN A 34 -1.76 -25.47 -4.42
C GLN A 34 -1.30 -26.51 -5.45
N LYS A 35 -1.87 -26.52 -6.67
CA LYS A 35 -1.50 -27.52 -7.68
C LYS A 35 -0.15 -27.22 -8.30
N ASN A 36 0.14 -25.94 -8.51
CA ASN A 36 1.36 -25.49 -9.16
C ASN A 36 2.40 -24.97 -8.16
N LEU A 37 2.01 -24.75 -6.89
CA LEU A 37 2.83 -24.10 -5.86
C LEU A 37 3.28 -22.69 -6.29
N VAL A 38 2.39 -21.97 -6.97
CA VAL A 38 2.67 -20.64 -7.53
C VAL A 38 1.60 -19.65 -7.09
N PHE A 39 2.03 -18.42 -6.84
CA PHE A 39 1.13 -17.29 -6.67
C PHE A 39 0.48 -16.89 -7.98
N ARG A 40 -0.85 -16.99 -8.05
CA ARG A 40 -1.61 -16.50 -9.20
C ARG A 40 -2.39 -15.27 -8.79
N LEU A 41 -2.22 -14.20 -9.56
CA LEU A 41 -3.04 -13.00 -9.44
C LEU A 41 -4.27 -13.18 -10.34
N ASP A 42 -5.43 -13.42 -9.75
CA ASP A 42 -6.69 -13.50 -10.49
C ASP A 42 -7.17 -12.10 -10.85
N TRP A 43 -6.93 -11.70 -12.10
CA TRP A 43 -7.37 -10.41 -12.64
C TRP A 43 -8.88 -10.31 -12.87
N ARG A 44 -9.67 -11.36 -12.59
CA ARG A 44 -11.13 -11.29 -12.71
C ARG A 44 -11.69 -10.26 -11.73
N PHE A 45 -12.03 -9.08 -12.26
CA PHE A 45 -12.52 -7.94 -11.46
C PHE A 45 -13.81 -8.25 -10.67
N ARG A 46 -14.71 -9.03 -11.28
CA ARG A 46 -16.07 -9.29 -10.78
C ARG A 46 -16.12 -9.93 -9.38
N PRO A 47 -15.38 -11.02 -9.08
CA PRO A 47 -15.36 -11.62 -7.74
C PRO A 47 -14.72 -10.74 -6.65
N TYR A 48 -13.86 -9.81 -7.03
CA TYR A 48 -13.07 -8.98 -6.11
C TYR A 48 -13.50 -7.51 -6.07
N PHE A 49 -14.67 -7.16 -6.62
CA PHE A 49 -15.13 -5.77 -6.75
C PHE A 49 -15.08 -4.98 -5.44
N LYS A 50 -15.55 -5.56 -4.32
CA LYS A 50 -15.55 -4.89 -3.01
C LYS A 50 -14.14 -4.53 -2.53
N PHE A 51 -13.16 -5.38 -2.83
CA PHE A 51 -11.77 -5.14 -2.48
C PHE A 51 -11.20 -4.00 -3.33
N TRP A 52 -11.42 -4.04 -4.64
CA TRP A 52 -10.99 -2.98 -5.55
C TRP A 52 -11.61 -1.63 -5.23
N VAL A 53 -12.91 -1.58 -4.94
CA VAL A 53 -13.57 -0.34 -4.51
C VAL A 53 -12.93 0.21 -3.24
N LYS A 54 -12.64 -0.62 -2.23
CA LYS A 54 -11.95 -0.15 -1.02
C LYS A 54 -10.57 0.43 -1.31
N ILE A 55 -9.78 -0.24 -2.16
CA ILE A 55 -8.47 0.26 -2.57
C ILE A 55 -8.61 1.59 -3.31
N VAL A 56 -9.47 1.65 -4.31
CA VAL A 56 -9.67 2.87 -5.11
C VAL A 56 -10.18 4.00 -4.23
N THR A 57 -11.18 3.77 -3.38
CA THR A 57 -11.67 4.80 -2.45
C THR A 57 -10.59 5.25 -1.48
N SER A 58 -9.82 4.33 -0.89
CA SER A 58 -8.69 4.68 -0.01
C SER A 58 -7.64 5.50 -0.74
N PHE A 59 -7.29 5.10 -1.96
CA PHE A 59 -6.34 5.81 -2.80
C PHE A 59 -6.83 7.21 -3.15
N VAL A 60 -8.08 7.36 -3.57
CA VAL A 60 -8.70 8.66 -3.89
C VAL A 60 -8.70 9.56 -2.65
N VAL A 61 -9.10 9.04 -1.49
CA VAL A 61 -9.20 9.82 -0.25
C VAL A 61 -7.83 10.22 0.31
N LEU A 62 -6.78 9.42 0.12
CA LEU A 62 -5.45 9.72 0.66
C LEU A 62 -4.55 10.47 -0.33
N VAL A 63 -4.54 10.03 -1.59
CA VAL A 63 -3.57 10.50 -2.58
C VAL A 63 -4.00 11.82 -3.20
N ILE A 64 -5.30 12.02 -3.46
CA ILE A 64 -5.76 13.28 -4.07
C ILE A 64 -5.50 14.47 -3.14
N PRO A 65 -5.84 14.43 -1.84
CA PRO A 65 -5.51 15.53 -0.93
C PRO A 65 -4.00 15.74 -0.82
N ALA A 66 -3.20 14.69 -0.62
CA ALA A 66 -1.75 14.81 -0.53
C ALA A 66 -1.15 15.44 -1.80
N TYR A 67 -1.55 14.96 -2.98
CA TYR A 67 -1.06 15.48 -4.25
C TYR A 67 -1.46 16.94 -4.46
N SER A 68 -2.69 17.31 -4.13
CA SER A 68 -3.18 18.68 -4.26
C SER A 68 -2.42 19.67 -3.35
N ILE A 69 -2.11 19.28 -2.11
CA ILE A 69 -1.30 20.07 -1.17
C ILE A 69 0.11 20.25 -1.71
N VAL A 70 0.73 19.18 -2.23
CA VAL A 70 2.06 19.25 -2.83
C VAL A 70 2.06 20.14 -4.07
N LEU A 71 1.06 20.01 -4.94
CA LEU A 71 0.92 20.82 -6.15
C LEU A 71 0.76 22.30 -5.79
N ARG A 72 -0.09 22.63 -4.81
CA ARG A 72 -0.24 23.99 -4.24
C ARG A 72 1.12 24.55 -3.84
N PHE A 73 1.83 23.81 -2.99
CA PHE A 73 3.11 24.24 -2.46
C PHE A 73 4.13 24.48 -3.58
N LEU A 74 4.17 23.60 -4.59
CA LEU A 74 5.04 23.76 -5.75
C LEU A 74 4.67 24.97 -6.61
N VAL A 75 3.39 25.19 -6.90
CA VAL A 75 2.91 26.35 -7.69
C VAL A 75 3.24 27.67 -6.99
N ASN A 76 3.02 27.73 -5.68
CA ASN A 76 3.33 28.92 -4.86
C ASN A 76 4.84 29.20 -4.85
N LYS A 77 5.65 28.16 -4.64
CA LYS A 77 7.11 28.29 -4.59
C LYS A 77 7.74 28.61 -5.94
N LEU A 78 7.13 28.17 -7.04
CA LEU A 78 7.59 28.43 -8.41
C LEU A 78 7.15 29.79 -8.97
N TYR A 79 6.53 30.67 -8.15
CA TYR A 79 6.14 32.05 -8.51
C TYR A 79 5.18 32.20 -9.71
N PHE A 80 4.58 31.12 -10.21
CA PHE A 80 3.71 31.18 -11.39
C PHE A 80 2.39 31.94 -11.15
N MET A 81 1.96 32.07 -9.89
CA MET A 81 0.77 32.84 -9.47
C MET A 81 1.00 33.49 -8.09
N GLY A 82 1.88 34.49 -8.01
CA GLY A 82 2.38 35.11 -6.75
C GLY A 82 1.38 35.79 -5.81
N THR A 83 0.26 35.16 -5.45
CA THR A 83 -0.82 35.73 -4.62
C THR A 83 -1.47 34.75 -3.64
N LEU A 84 -1.14 33.47 -3.64
CA LEU A 84 -1.72 32.53 -2.68
C LEU A 84 -0.91 32.57 -1.37
N GLU A 85 -1.55 33.04 -0.30
CA GLU A 85 -1.00 32.89 1.06
C GLU A 85 -0.77 31.40 1.35
N ASP A 86 0.48 31.04 1.64
CA ASP A 86 0.85 29.71 2.09
C ASP A 86 0.58 29.60 3.59
N GLY A 87 -0.70 29.44 3.93
CA GLY A 87 -1.15 29.12 5.28
C GLY A 87 -0.97 27.64 5.65
N VAL A 88 -0.27 26.84 4.84
CA VAL A 88 -0.09 25.41 5.08
C VAL A 88 1.16 25.19 5.94
N PRO A 89 1.05 24.56 7.12
CA PRO A 89 2.21 24.27 7.96
C PRO A 89 3.22 23.38 7.25
N LEU A 90 4.52 23.68 7.39
CA LEU A 90 5.61 22.89 6.80
C LEU A 90 5.51 21.38 7.10
N PRO A 91 5.14 20.92 8.32
CA PRO A 91 4.98 19.49 8.59
C PRO A 91 3.93 18.79 7.71
N VAL A 92 2.81 19.46 7.39
CA VAL A 92 1.76 18.92 6.50
C VAL A 92 2.32 18.72 5.10
N VAL A 93 3.08 19.69 4.60
CA VAL A 93 3.71 19.63 3.28
C VAL A 93 4.72 18.50 3.23
N THR A 94 5.60 18.39 4.23
CA THR A 94 6.63 17.32 4.29
C THR A 94 5.98 15.94 4.32
N LEU A 95 4.94 15.74 5.13
CA LEU A 95 4.22 14.48 5.22
C LEU A 95 3.48 14.14 3.92
N SER A 96 2.92 15.15 3.24
CA SER A 96 2.26 14.98 1.94
C SER A 96 3.24 14.62 0.82
N ILE A 97 4.43 15.24 0.81
CA ILE A 97 5.52 14.88 -0.11
C ILE A 97 5.97 13.44 0.13
N LEU A 98 6.22 13.06 1.39
CA LEU A 98 6.63 11.70 1.73
C LEU A 98 5.59 10.66 1.29
N THR A 99 4.31 10.93 1.57
CA THR A 99 3.20 10.07 1.17
C THR A 99 3.11 9.94 -0.34
N THR A 100 3.21 11.05 -1.08
CA THR A 100 3.18 11.05 -2.54
C THR A 100 4.37 10.29 -3.14
N ALA A 101 5.58 10.47 -2.57
CA ALA A 101 6.78 9.77 -2.99
C ALA A 101 6.68 8.25 -2.76
N LEU A 102 6.14 7.83 -1.61
CA LEU A 102 5.88 6.42 -1.31
C LEU A 102 4.89 5.81 -2.31
N VAL A 103 3.79 6.51 -2.61
CA VAL A 103 2.80 6.05 -3.59
C VAL A 103 3.42 5.95 -4.98
N ALA A 104 4.18 6.97 -5.42
CA ALA A 104 4.88 6.94 -6.69
C ALA A 104 5.87 5.78 -6.77
N TYR A 105 6.63 5.54 -5.71
CA TYR A 105 7.53 4.40 -5.60
C TYR A 105 6.78 3.07 -5.73
N SER A 106 5.69 2.88 -4.99
CA SER A 106 4.86 1.67 -5.08
C SER A 106 4.28 1.45 -6.48
N VAL A 107 3.85 2.51 -7.17
CA VAL A 107 3.36 2.42 -8.56
C VAL A 107 4.51 2.02 -9.49
N VAL A 108 5.66 2.69 -9.40
CA VAL A 108 6.84 2.40 -10.23
C VAL A 108 7.35 0.97 -10.02
N THR A 109 7.35 0.44 -8.80
CA THR A 109 7.75 -0.95 -8.54
C THR A 109 6.70 -1.96 -8.97
N SER A 110 5.42 -1.58 -8.95
CA SER A 110 4.32 -2.46 -9.42
C SER A 110 4.22 -2.52 -10.94
N ILE A 111 4.62 -1.46 -11.67
CA ILE A 111 4.54 -1.44 -13.15
C ILE A 111 5.30 -2.61 -13.78
N PRO A 112 6.58 -2.89 -13.45
CA PRO A 112 7.27 -4.06 -13.95
C PRO A 112 6.55 -5.37 -13.62
N ILE A 113 5.93 -5.47 -12.44
CA ILE A 113 5.18 -6.67 -12.03
C ILE A 113 3.93 -6.87 -12.90
N ILE A 114 3.30 -5.78 -13.36
CA ILE A 114 2.09 -5.84 -14.18
C ILE A 114 2.44 -5.96 -15.68
N VAL A 115 3.49 -5.28 -16.13
CA VAL A 115 3.89 -5.18 -17.54
C VAL A 115 4.74 -6.36 -17.98
N LEU A 116 5.62 -6.88 -17.11
CA LEU A 116 6.29 -8.14 -17.36
C LEU A 116 5.22 -9.21 -17.21
N ASP A 117 4.71 -9.63 -18.36
CA ASP A 117 3.64 -10.60 -18.54
C ASP A 117 3.76 -11.79 -17.57
N GLU A 118 2.62 -12.41 -17.28
CA GLU A 118 2.54 -13.61 -16.45
C GLU A 118 3.58 -14.64 -16.89
N GLY A 119 3.88 -14.77 -18.19
CA GLY A 119 4.92 -15.67 -18.69
C GLY A 119 6.33 -15.45 -18.10
N PHE A 120 6.79 -14.20 -17.99
CA PHE A 120 8.16 -13.90 -17.53
C PHE A 120 8.29 -14.05 -16.02
N ILE A 121 7.39 -13.42 -15.26
CA ILE A 121 7.41 -13.49 -13.80
C ILE A 121 7.13 -14.91 -13.32
N THR A 122 6.16 -15.60 -13.92
CA THR A 122 5.88 -16.99 -13.56
C THR A 122 7.03 -17.90 -13.94
N GLY A 123 7.74 -17.61 -15.04
CA GLY A 123 8.96 -18.32 -15.44
C GLY A 123 10.09 -18.19 -14.42
N GLU A 124 10.41 -16.96 -14.01
CA GLU A 124 11.45 -16.69 -13.00
C GLU A 124 11.08 -17.20 -11.61
N ILE A 125 9.82 -17.03 -11.20
CA ILE A 125 9.32 -17.60 -9.95
C ILE A 125 9.45 -19.13 -9.99
N ASN A 126 8.99 -19.79 -11.06
CA ASN A 126 9.14 -21.24 -11.21
C ASN A 126 10.61 -21.68 -11.22
N HIS A 127 11.50 -20.91 -11.85
CA HIS A 127 12.92 -21.18 -11.87
C HIS A 127 13.52 -21.06 -10.46
N ALA A 128 13.20 -19.99 -9.72
CA ALA A 128 13.62 -19.82 -8.34
C ALA A 128 13.09 -20.94 -7.45
N PHE A 129 11.79 -21.29 -7.55
CA PHE A 129 11.19 -22.40 -6.81
C PHE A 129 11.85 -23.74 -7.13
N LYS A 130 12.17 -24.00 -8.40
CA LYS A 130 12.88 -25.21 -8.81
C LYS A 130 14.31 -25.22 -8.26
N MET A 131 15.00 -24.09 -8.27
CA MET A 131 16.33 -23.95 -7.70
C MET A 131 16.30 -24.19 -6.17
N PHE A 132 15.32 -23.63 -5.46
CA PHE A 132 15.08 -23.91 -4.04
C PHE A 132 14.73 -25.37 -3.78
N GLY A 133 13.93 -25.99 -4.65
CA GLY A 133 13.62 -27.42 -4.60
C GLY A 133 14.86 -28.31 -4.75
N ASN A 134 15.78 -27.93 -5.64
CA ASN A 134 17.05 -28.64 -5.83
C ASN A 134 18.01 -28.39 -4.64
N LEU A 135 18.10 -27.16 -4.15
CA LEU A 135 18.88 -26.83 -2.95
C LEU A 135 18.41 -27.63 -1.73
N ARG A 136 17.10 -27.87 -1.61
CA ARG A 136 16.53 -28.74 -0.57
C ARG A 136 17.07 -30.17 -0.61
N GLU A 137 17.34 -30.73 -1.79
CA GLU A 137 17.87 -32.09 -1.91
C GLU A 137 19.35 -32.18 -1.49
N CYS A 138 20.07 -31.05 -1.55
CA CYS A 138 21.48 -30.96 -1.16
C CYS A 138 21.69 -30.53 0.30
N LEU A 139 20.68 -29.93 0.95
CA LEU A 139 20.78 -29.50 2.35
C LEU A 139 20.72 -30.71 3.29
N THR A 140 21.84 -30.99 3.96
CA THR A 140 21.91 -31.97 5.04
C THR A 140 21.03 -31.51 6.22
N LYS A 141 20.29 -32.46 6.82
CA LYS A 141 19.35 -32.22 7.93
C LYS A 141 19.93 -31.53 9.18
N GLU A 142 21.24 -31.28 9.23
CA GLU A 142 21.95 -30.68 10.36
C GLU A 142 22.09 -29.16 10.29
N GLU A 143 21.83 -28.51 9.16
CA GLU A 143 21.92 -27.05 9.09
C GLU A 143 20.65 -26.35 9.62
N ASN A 144 20.87 -25.23 10.32
CA ASN A 144 19.94 -24.42 11.14
C ASN A 144 18.69 -23.84 10.41
N GLY A 145 18.00 -24.60 9.56
CA GLY A 145 16.79 -24.16 8.85
C GLY A 145 15.66 -23.73 9.80
N HIS A 146 15.59 -24.33 10.99
CA HIS A 146 14.63 -23.95 12.02
C HIS A 146 14.87 -22.51 12.53
N GLN A 147 16.13 -22.11 12.72
CA GLN A 147 16.47 -20.80 13.24
C GLN A 147 16.21 -19.69 12.21
N ILE A 148 16.57 -19.94 10.94
CA ILE A 148 16.29 -19.01 9.84
C ILE A 148 14.78 -18.83 9.65
N SER A 149 14.01 -19.92 9.70
CA SER A 149 12.54 -19.85 9.56
C SER A 149 11.90 -19.08 10.72
N ALA A 150 12.40 -19.27 11.95
CA ALA A 150 11.95 -18.53 13.12
C ALA A 150 12.22 -17.03 13.00
N ASP A 151 13.40 -16.63 12.51
CA ASP A 151 13.76 -15.23 12.31
C ASP A 151 12.91 -14.56 11.22
N ILE A 152 12.66 -15.24 10.08
CA ILE A 152 11.77 -14.73 9.02
C ILE A 152 10.35 -14.56 9.57
N ASN A 153 9.84 -15.54 10.32
CA ASN A 153 8.50 -15.45 10.90
C ASN A 153 8.39 -14.29 11.91
N LYS A 154 9.46 -14.04 12.68
CA LYS A 154 9.53 -12.89 13.58
C LYS A 154 9.47 -11.57 12.82
N VAL A 155 10.23 -11.43 11.73
CA VAL A 155 10.19 -10.24 10.87
C VAL A 155 8.79 -10.05 10.27
N ALA A 156 8.19 -11.10 9.72
CA ALA A 156 6.84 -11.03 9.15
C ALA A 156 5.79 -10.63 10.18
N THR A 157 5.89 -11.13 11.41
CA THR A 157 4.99 -10.76 12.51
C THR A 157 5.13 -9.28 12.87
N VAL A 158 6.37 -8.77 12.95
CA VAL A 158 6.63 -7.34 13.21
C VAL A 158 6.06 -6.47 12.09
N VAL A 159 6.25 -6.86 10.82
CA VAL A 159 5.69 -6.14 9.66
C VAL A 159 4.16 -6.13 9.69
N ALA A 160 3.54 -7.27 10.02
CA ALA A 160 2.09 -7.37 10.15
C ALA A 160 1.55 -6.49 11.28
N GLN A 161 2.21 -6.48 12.44
CA GLN A 161 1.86 -5.59 13.55
C GLN A 161 1.99 -4.12 13.17
N PHE A 162 3.06 -3.76 12.46
CA PHE A 162 3.27 -2.40 11.97
C PHE A 162 2.16 -1.96 11.02
N TYR A 163 1.72 -2.85 10.11
CA TYR A 163 0.61 -2.55 9.19
C TYR A 163 -0.70 -2.28 9.93
N VAL A 164 -0.99 -3.04 11.00
CA VAL A 164 -2.19 -2.85 11.84
C VAL A 164 -2.08 -1.56 12.68
N MET A 165 -0.88 -1.21 13.15
CA MET A 165 -0.65 -0.02 13.97
C MET A 165 -0.53 1.27 13.16
N ALA A 166 -0.10 1.21 11.90
CA ALA A 166 0.10 2.36 11.02
C ALA A 166 -1.08 3.36 11.00
N PRO A 167 -2.36 2.95 10.83
CA PRO A 167 -3.48 3.89 10.84
C PRO A 167 -3.65 4.61 12.19
N PHE A 168 -3.34 3.96 13.31
CA PHE A 168 -3.40 4.58 14.63
C PHE A 168 -2.29 5.60 14.83
N ILE A 169 -1.06 5.26 14.41
CA ILE A 169 0.08 6.19 14.44
C ILE A 169 -0.23 7.40 13.56
N PHE A 170 -0.76 7.18 12.36
CA PHE A 170 -1.17 8.25 11.46
C PHE A 170 -2.24 9.16 12.09
N THR A 171 -3.29 8.57 12.66
CA THR A 171 -4.36 9.33 13.34
C THR A 171 -3.80 10.13 14.52
N PHE A 172 -2.90 9.53 15.31
CA PHE A 172 -2.25 10.19 16.44
C PHE A 172 -1.40 11.38 15.99
N LEU A 173 -0.66 11.25 14.88
CA LEU A 173 0.10 12.36 14.30
C LEU A 173 -0.85 13.46 13.81
N CYS A 174 -1.94 13.13 13.13
CA CYS A 174 -2.92 14.13 12.70
C CYS A 174 -3.51 14.89 13.88
N VAL A 175 -3.92 14.20 14.94
CA VAL A 175 -4.51 14.82 16.14
C VAL A 175 -3.47 15.65 16.92
N SER A 176 -2.24 15.14 17.10
CA SER A 176 -1.22 15.82 17.92
C SER A 176 -0.73 17.13 17.32
N TYR A 177 -0.74 17.23 16.00
CA TYR A 177 -0.27 18.40 15.26
C TYR A 177 -1.42 19.26 14.73
N ASP A 178 -2.67 18.95 15.11
CA ASP A 178 -3.88 19.61 14.60
C ASP A 178 -3.91 19.67 13.05
N LEU A 179 -3.48 18.57 12.43
CA LEU A 179 -3.41 18.44 10.99
C LEU A 179 -4.74 17.90 10.50
N ASP A 180 -5.55 18.80 9.92
CA ASP A 180 -6.68 18.41 9.09
C ASP A 180 -6.30 18.54 7.60
N PRO A 181 -5.71 17.50 6.98
CA PRO A 181 -5.36 17.52 5.57
C PRO A 181 -6.59 17.71 4.65
N LEU A 182 -7.78 17.34 5.11
CA LEU A 182 -9.01 17.56 4.36
C LEU A 182 -9.44 19.03 4.40
N TYR A 183 -9.27 19.71 5.54
CA TYR A 183 -9.50 21.16 5.64
C TYR A 183 -8.68 21.94 4.59
N TYR A 184 -7.38 21.65 4.50
CA TYR A 184 -6.51 22.31 3.51
C TYR A 184 -6.88 21.97 2.06
N PHE A 185 -7.40 20.77 1.82
CA PHE A 185 -7.92 20.36 0.52
C PHE A 185 -9.21 21.10 0.13
N PHE A 186 -10.19 21.18 1.03
CA PHE A 186 -11.46 21.86 0.77
C PHE A 186 -11.30 23.37 0.64
N ASN A 187 -10.41 23.98 1.43
CA ASN A 187 -10.12 25.40 1.31
C ASN A 187 -9.48 25.78 -0.05
N TRP A 188 -8.87 24.81 -0.75
CA TRP A 188 -8.35 25.03 -2.10
C TRP A 188 -9.44 24.96 -3.17
N THR A 189 -10.37 24.01 -3.08
CA THR A 189 -11.44 23.88 -4.08
C THR A 189 -12.47 25.00 -3.98
N ALA A 190 -12.51 25.71 -2.85
CA ALA A 190 -13.14 27.01 -2.71
C ALA A 190 -12.36 28.08 -3.49
N LEU A 191 -12.35 27.97 -4.82
CA LEU A 191 -11.88 29.03 -5.71
C LEU A 191 -12.61 30.34 -5.34
N PRO A 192 -11.89 31.48 -5.25
CA PRO A 192 -12.56 32.77 -5.13
C PRO A 192 -13.47 32.93 -6.35
N LEU A 193 -14.78 32.86 -6.12
CA LEU A 193 -15.78 33.12 -7.15
C LEU A 193 -15.48 34.50 -7.75
N PRO A 194 -15.56 34.65 -9.09
CA PRO A 194 -15.40 35.95 -9.71
C PRO A 194 -16.34 36.96 -9.04
N PRO A 195 -15.91 38.24 -8.90
CA PRO A 195 -16.68 39.27 -8.21
C PRO A 195 -18.02 39.44 -8.93
N GLY A 196 -19.08 38.84 -8.40
CA GLY A 196 -20.39 38.73 -9.04
C GLY A 196 -21.13 37.40 -8.83
N GLY A 197 -20.46 36.36 -8.31
CA GLY A 197 -21.10 35.09 -7.95
C GLY A 197 -21.88 35.18 -6.63
N VAL A 198 -23.19 34.95 -6.68
CA VAL A 198 -24.09 34.91 -5.52
C VAL A 198 -23.60 33.87 -4.50
N LEU A 199 -23.43 34.32 -3.26
CA LEU A 199 -23.03 33.56 -2.08
C LEU A 199 -23.86 32.27 -1.90
N PHE A 200 -23.24 31.11 -2.11
CA PHE A 200 -23.52 29.95 -1.27
C PHE A 200 -22.48 29.94 -0.14
N SER A 201 -22.63 30.87 0.80
CA SER A 201 -22.02 30.71 2.12
C SER A 201 -22.71 29.53 2.78
N TYR A 202 -22.07 28.37 2.74
CA TYR A 202 -22.30 27.38 3.78
C TYR A 202 -21.59 27.92 5.02
N GLU A 203 -22.29 28.73 5.81
CA GLU A 203 -21.95 28.90 7.23
C GLU A 203 -22.07 27.53 7.88
N LEU A 204 -20.99 26.75 7.84
CA LEU A 204 -20.77 25.65 8.78
C LEU A 204 -20.36 26.26 10.11
N SER A 205 -21.30 26.95 10.75
CA SER A 205 -21.26 27.22 12.19
C SER A 205 -21.74 25.96 12.89
N CYS A 206 -20.88 24.96 13.03
CA CYS A 206 -21.12 23.83 13.92
C CYS A 206 -19.80 23.32 14.53
N PHE A 207 -19.67 23.62 15.82
CA PHE A 207 -18.72 23.12 16.85
C PHE A 207 -17.28 23.62 16.81
#